data_AF-A0AAV6UZ25-F1
#
_entry.id   AF-A0AAV6UZ25-F1
#
_cell.length_a   1.000
_cell.length_b   1.000
_cell.length_c   1.000
_cell.angle_alpha   90.00
_cell.angle_beta   90.00
_cell.angle_gamma   90.00
#
_symmetry.space_group_name_H-M   'P 1'
#
loop_
_entity.id
_entity.type
_entity.pdbx_description
1 polymer ?
#
loop_
_entity_poly.entity_id
_entity_poly.type
_entity_poly.pdbx_seq_one_letter_code
_entity_poly.pdbx_strand_id
1 'polypeptide(L)'
;MYNRSLFLASCMLLIAVASSQYCNWNEVEVECVNECNTCGQRTVCVTDCNPGCDCIPGFYRNWYGICIPERYCGPANNNEGEVAEGGGCPNNRLCHRSCVRSGRRGGSCTGRRRRNCRCY
;
A
#
# COMPACT_ATOMS: atom_id res chain seq x y z
N MET A 1 -19.24 61.01 4.87
CA MET A 1 -19.53 60.09 3.75
C MET A 1 -18.40 59.07 3.71
N TYR A 2 -18.66 57.85 4.15
CA TYR A 2 -17.64 56.84 4.45
C TYR A 2 -16.89 56.41 3.17
N ASN A 3 -15.56 56.31 3.30
CA ASN A 3 -14.61 56.09 2.22
C ASN A 3 -14.75 54.69 1.58
N ARG A 4 -14.83 54.65 0.25
CA ARG A 4 -15.04 53.43 -0.58
C ARG A 4 -13.84 52.45 -0.58
N SER A 5 -12.73 52.82 0.06
CA SER A 5 -11.53 51.97 0.18
C SER A 5 -11.58 50.94 1.31
N LEU A 6 -12.60 50.97 2.18
CA LEU A 6 -12.70 50.06 3.34
C LEU A 6 -13.58 48.82 3.11
N PHE A 7 -14.28 48.73 1.98
CA PHE A 7 -15.22 47.61 1.71
C PHE A 7 -14.61 46.43 0.94
N LEU A 8 -13.39 46.56 0.42
CA LEU A 8 -12.69 45.43 -0.22
C LEU A 8 -11.81 44.64 0.75
N ALA A 9 -11.57 45.17 1.95
CA ALA A 9 -10.74 44.51 2.95
C ALA A 9 -11.51 43.59 3.92
N SER A 10 -12.84 43.46 3.77
CA SER A 10 -13.68 42.69 4.70
C SER A 10 -14.26 41.38 4.13
N CYS A 11 -13.97 41.03 2.88
CA CYS A 11 -14.44 39.77 2.27
C CYS A 11 -13.31 38.74 2.05
N MET A 12 -12.05 39.09 2.33
CA MET A 12 -10.89 38.19 2.23
C MET A 12 -10.54 37.51 3.56
N LEU A 13 -11.51 37.36 4.47
CA LEU A 13 -11.31 36.72 5.78
C LEU A 13 -12.36 35.67 6.15
N LEU A 14 -13.21 35.23 5.21
CA LEU A 14 -14.25 34.22 5.44
C LEU A 14 -14.19 33.02 4.48
N ILE A 15 -13.01 32.73 3.94
CA ILE A 15 -12.73 31.37 3.47
C ILE A 15 -11.57 30.86 4.31
N ALA A 16 -11.81 30.69 5.61
CA ALA A 16 -11.17 29.59 6.30
C ALA A 16 -11.62 28.36 5.52
N VAL A 17 -10.79 27.92 4.57
CA VAL A 17 -10.98 26.67 3.85
C VAL A 17 -10.81 25.60 4.92
N ALA A 18 -11.89 25.33 5.66
CA ALA A 18 -12.02 24.09 6.39
C ALA A 18 -11.96 23.02 5.30
N SER A 19 -10.77 22.45 5.13
CA SER A 19 -10.55 21.27 4.33
C SER A 19 -11.39 20.18 4.97
N SER A 20 -12.67 20.13 4.63
CA SER A 20 -13.51 18.95 4.70
C SER A 20 -12.89 17.95 3.74
N GLN A 21 -11.74 17.42 4.14
CA GLN A 21 -10.97 16.44 3.40
C GLN A 21 -11.74 15.14 3.57
N TYR A 22 -12.76 14.94 2.74
CA TYR A 22 -13.41 13.66 2.62
C TYR A 22 -12.34 12.59 2.41
N CYS A 23 -12.46 11.48 3.13
CA CYS A 23 -11.54 10.36 2.97
C CYS A 23 -11.59 9.82 1.53
N ASN A 24 -10.46 9.28 1.07
CA ASN A 24 -10.38 8.74 -0.28
C ASN A 24 -11.19 7.43 -0.39
N TRP A 25 -11.19 6.83 -1.58
CA TRP A 25 -11.78 5.52 -1.77
C TRP A 25 -11.15 4.46 -0.84
N ASN A 26 -12.03 3.65 -0.27
CA ASN A 26 -11.70 2.59 0.70
C ASN A 26 -11.10 3.12 2.01
N GLU A 27 -11.40 4.38 2.34
CA GLU A 27 -11.07 4.98 3.63
C GLU A 27 -12.35 5.42 4.36
N VAL A 28 -12.27 5.51 5.68
CA VAL A 28 -13.31 6.01 6.57
C VAL A 28 -12.69 6.92 7.61
N GLU A 29 -13.45 7.94 8.03
CA GLU A 29 -13.04 8.81 9.12
C GLU A 29 -13.10 8.04 10.45
N VAL A 30 -12.02 8.10 11.21
CA VAL A 30 -11.87 7.44 12.51
C VAL A 30 -11.29 8.42 13.52
N GLU A 31 -11.60 8.20 14.81
CA GLU A 31 -11.04 9.00 15.91
C GLU A 31 -9.55 8.73 16.13
N CYS A 32 -9.09 7.51 15.84
CA CYS A 32 -7.69 7.10 15.92
C CYS A 32 -7.29 6.36 14.65
N VAL A 33 -6.46 6.98 13.80
CA VAL A 33 -5.89 6.33 12.61
C VAL A 33 -4.86 5.28 13.03
N ASN A 34 -4.98 4.05 12.50
CA ASN A 34 -3.96 3.02 12.70
C ASN A 34 -2.87 3.12 11.62
N GLU A 35 -1.75 3.76 11.94
CA GLU A 35 -0.62 3.92 11.02
C GLU A 35 0.01 2.58 10.58
N CYS A 36 -0.18 1.52 11.38
CA CYS A 36 0.30 0.17 11.05
C CYS A 36 -0.69 -0.67 10.23
N ASN A 37 -1.81 -0.07 9.79
CA ASN A 37 -2.75 -0.67 8.84
C ASN A 37 -2.23 -0.64 7.40
N THR A 38 -0.98 -1.09 7.20
CA THR A 38 -0.28 -1.12 5.91
C THR A 38 -0.23 -2.54 5.34
N CYS A 39 0.01 -2.66 4.03
CA CYS A 39 0.16 -3.97 3.39
C CYS A 39 1.28 -4.83 4.01
N GLY A 40 2.31 -4.20 4.60
CA GLY A 40 3.45 -4.87 5.22
C GLY A 40 3.21 -5.33 6.65
N GLN A 41 2.53 -4.52 7.47
CA GLN A 41 2.38 -4.80 8.91
C GLN A 41 1.04 -5.44 9.28
N ARG A 42 -0.08 -4.98 8.66
CA ARG A 42 -1.45 -5.49 8.89
C ARG A 42 -1.80 -5.70 10.38
N THR A 43 -1.31 -4.82 11.23
CA THR A 43 -1.45 -4.93 12.70
C THR A 43 -1.95 -3.61 13.26
N VAL A 44 -2.34 -3.63 14.53
CA VAL A 44 -2.54 -2.41 15.31
C VAL A 44 -1.25 -2.13 16.05
N CYS A 45 -0.74 -0.91 15.95
CA CYS A 45 0.38 -0.46 16.76
C CYS A 45 -0.04 0.71 17.65
N VAL A 46 0.70 0.89 18.75
CA VAL A 46 0.48 2.00 19.68
C VAL A 46 1.16 3.22 19.09
N THR A 47 0.37 4.09 18.47
CA THR A 47 0.78 5.43 18.01
C THR A 47 -0.05 6.48 18.73
N ASP A 48 0.33 7.74 18.58
CA ASP A 48 -0.51 8.85 19.02
C ASP A 48 -1.86 8.75 18.30
N CYS A 49 -2.94 8.61 19.07
CA CYS A 49 -4.30 8.58 18.53
C CYS A 49 -4.63 9.97 17.96
N ASN A 50 -4.61 10.05 16.63
CA ASN A 50 -4.98 11.24 15.88
C ASN A 50 -6.21 10.94 15.01
N PRO A 51 -7.24 11.79 15.02
CA PRO A 51 -8.36 11.67 14.10
C PRO A 51 -7.91 11.82 12.64
N GLY A 52 -8.55 11.08 11.73
CA GLY A 52 -8.24 11.13 10.31
C GLY A 52 -8.85 9.99 9.51
N CYS A 53 -8.28 9.73 8.33
CA CYS A 53 -8.78 8.71 7.40
C CYS A 53 -7.97 7.41 7.51
N ASP A 54 -8.64 6.30 7.83
CA ASP A 54 -8.05 4.97 7.88
C ASP A 54 -8.72 4.03 6.87
N CYS A 55 -8.03 2.97 6.45
CA CYS A 55 -8.58 1.99 5.52
C CYS A 55 -9.78 1.28 6.14
N ILE A 56 -10.84 1.09 5.34
CA ILE A 56 -11.97 0.26 5.76
C ILE A 56 -11.53 -1.21 5.98
N PRO A 57 -12.28 -2.00 6.77
CA PRO A 57 -11.94 -3.39 7.04
C PRO A 57 -11.68 -4.21 5.76
N GLY A 58 -10.57 -4.97 5.73
CA GLY A 58 -10.15 -5.78 4.59
C GLY A 58 -9.33 -5.03 3.53
N PHE A 59 -9.03 -3.75 3.77
CA PHE A 59 -8.16 -2.92 2.95
C PHE A 59 -6.95 -2.47 3.77
N TYR A 60 -5.83 -2.31 3.08
CA TYR A 60 -4.57 -1.93 3.71
C TYR A 60 -3.87 -0.87 2.87
N ARG A 61 -3.18 0.06 3.53
CA ARG A 61 -2.46 1.13 2.87
C ARG A 61 -1.23 0.57 2.18
N ASN A 62 -1.13 0.77 0.87
CA ASN A 62 0.08 0.45 0.12
C ASN A 62 1.12 1.58 0.22
N TRP A 63 2.29 1.38 -0.37
CA TRP A 63 3.37 2.38 -0.36
C TRP A 63 3.06 3.67 -1.12
N TYR A 64 2.04 3.67 -2.00
CA TYR A 64 1.52 4.87 -2.65
C TYR A 64 0.55 5.66 -1.76
N GLY A 65 0.30 5.19 -0.53
CA GLY A 65 -0.67 5.80 0.38
C GLY A 65 -2.12 5.49 0.06
N ILE A 66 -2.42 4.46 -0.75
CA ILE A 66 -3.78 4.10 -1.18
C ILE A 66 -4.24 2.83 -0.47
N CYS A 67 -5.46 2.83 0.06
CA CYS A 67 -6.10 1.64 0.62
C CYS A 67 -6.56 0.68 -0.48
N ILE A 68 -5.92 -0.48 -0.56
CA ILE A 68 -6.21 -1.52 -1.55
C ILE A 68 -6.73 -2.79 -0.87
N PRO A 69 -7.56 -3.61 -1.54
CA PRO A 69 -8.00 -4.89 -0.98
C PRO A 69 -6.82 -5.80 -0.63
N GLU A 70 -6.91 -6.52 0.50
CA GLU A 70 -5.83 -7.38 1.01
C GLU A 70 -5.22 -8.32 -0.03
N ARG A 71 -6.04 -8.88 -0.93
CA ARG A 71 -5.59 -9.78 -2.00
C ARG A 71 -4.57 -9.16 -2.96
N TYR A 72 -4.47 -7.84 -3.00
CA TYR A 72 -3.50 -7.10 -3.80
C TYR A 72 -2.28 -6.67 -2.99
N CYS A 73 -2.29 -6.83 -1.67
CA CYS A 73 -1.07 -6.77 -0.90
C CYS A 73 -0.24 -8.03 -1.20
N GLY A 74 1.06 -7.85 -1.48
CA GLY A 74 2.00 -8.97 -1.59
C GLY A 74 2.05 -9.80 -0.29
N PRO A 75 2.71 -10.96 -0.28
CA PRO A 75 2.89 -11.72 0.96
C PRO A 75 3.52 -10.80 2.01
N ALA A 76 2.94 -10.79 3.23
CA ALA A 76 3.39 -10.01 4.37
C ALA A 76 4.76 -10.52 4.84
N ASN A 77 5.80 -10.19 4.08
CA ASN A 77 7.18 -10.42 4.44
C ASN A 77 7.72 -9.07 4.87
N ASN A 78 8.19 -9.02 6.11
CA ASN A 78 8.78 -7.86 6.81
C ASN A 78 10.05 -7.31 6.16
N ASN A 79 10.08 -7.12 4.85
CA ASN A 79 11.19 -6.54 4.11
C ASN A 79 10.63 -5.65 2.99
N GLU A 80 10.18 -4.45 3.36
CA GLU A 80 10.10 -3.35 2.41
C GLU A 80 11.53 -2.98 2.00
N GLY A 81 11.99 -3.51 0.87
CA GLY A 81 13.35 -3.26 0.38
C GLY A 81 13.97 -4.36 -0.46
N GLU A 82 13.20 -5.12 -1.24
CA GLU A 82 13.78 -5.83 -2.38
C GLU A 82 12.74 -5.87 -3.50
N VAL A 83 12.84 -4.90 -4.41
CA VAL A 83 12.54 -5.20 -5.81
C VAL A 83 13.48 -6.35 -6.14
N ALA A 84 12.97 -7.59 -6.17
CA ALA A 84 13.72 -8.73 -6.64
C ALA A 84 13.90 -8.59 -8.16
N GLU A 85 14.73 -7.64 -8.59
CA GLU A 85 15.36 -7.67 -9.89
C GLU A 85 16.24 -8.92 -9.93
N GLY A 86 15.65 -9.97 -10.49
CA GLY A 86 16.25 -11.29 -10.59
C GLY A 86 15.28 -12.34 -10.11
N GLY A 87 14.30 -12.68 -10.97
CA GLY A 87 13.45 -13.86 -10.82
C GLY A 87 14.31 -15.12 -10.66
N GLY A 88 14.63 -15.42 -9.41
CA GLY A 88 15.36 -16.60 -9.01
C GLY A 88 14.49 -17.85 -9.10
N CYS A 89 15.10 -19.01 -8.86
CA CYS A 89 14.35 -20.24 -8.64
C CYS A 89 14.16 -20.42 -7.12
N PRO A 90 12.99 -20.06 -6.55
CA PRO A 90 12.80 -20.00 -5.10
C PRO A 90 12.98 -21.35 -4.42
N ASN A 91 12.59 -22.44 -5.09
CA ASN A 91 12.91 -23.83 -4.74
C ASN A 91 12.51 -24.77 -5.89
N ASN A 92 13.03 -26.01 -5.85
CA ASN A 92 12.75 -27.03 -6.87
C ASN A 92 11.25 -27.34 -6.99
N ARG A 93 10.49 -27.27 -5.88
CA ARG A 93 9.06 -27.58 -5.88
C ARG A 93 8.25 -26.56 -6.70
N LEU A 94 8.52 -25.27 -6.53
CA LEU A 94 7.88 -24.20 -7.30
C LEU A 94 8.32 -24.23 -8.77
N CYS A 95 9.61 -24.47 -9.03
CA CYS A 95 10.12 -24.62 -10.39
C CYS A 95 9.47 -25.80 -11.13
N HIS A 96 9.42 -26.97 -10.50
CA HIS A 96 8.78 -28.15 -11.06
C HIS A 96 7.31 -27.90 -11.38
N ARG A 97 6.53 -27.34 -10.44
CA ARG A 97 5.11 -27.01 -10.66
C ARG A 97 4.91 -26.03 -11.81
N SER A 98 5.77 -25.00 -11.91
CA SER A 98 5.70 -24.02 -12.99
C SER A 98 5.98 -24.66 -14.35
N CYS A 99 7.03 -25.49 -14.45
CA CYS A 99 7.37 -26.19 -15.69
C CYS A 99 6.26 -27.16 -16.13
N VAL A 100 5.67 -27.91 -15.19
CA VAL A 100 4.54 -28.81 -15.49
C VAL A 100 3.32 -28.02 -15.99
N ARG A 101 3.01 -26.88 -15.38
CA ARG A 101 1.91 -26.00 -15.82
C ARG A 101 2.13 -25.45 -17.23
N SER A 102 3.39 -25.29 -17.63
CA SER A 102 3.80 -24.87 -18.98
C SER A 102 3.95 -26.04 -19.96
N GLY A 103 3.51 -27.25 -19.61
CA GLY A 103 3.49 -28.43 -20.49
C GLY A 103 4.81 -29.20 -20.59
N ARG A 104 5.75 -28.98 -19.67
CA ARG A 104 7.02 -29.74 -19.57
C ARG A 104 6.88 -30.90 -18.57
N ARG A 105 7.80 -31.87 -18.60
CA ARG A 105 7.77 -33.00 -17.65
C ARG A 105 8.17 -32.57 -16.24
N GLY A 106 9.01 -31.54 -16.14
CA GLY A 106 9.39 -30.97 -14.85
C GLY A 106 10.40 -29.85 -14.99
N GLY A 107 11.01 -29.48 -13.87
CA GLY A 107 12.11 -28.53 -13.83
C GLY A 107 12.86 -28.54 -12.52
N SER A 108 14.09 -28.04 -12.57
CA SER A 108 15.01 -27.97 -11.43
C SER A 108 15.72 -26.62 -11.37
N CYS A 109 15.97 -26.15 -10.14
CA CYS A 109 16.78 -24.96 -9.91
C CYS A 109 18.26 -25.24 -10.17
N THR A 110 18.88 -24.35 -10.94
CA THR A 110 20.26 -24.44 -11.44
C THR A 110 20.96 -23.08 -11.32
N GLY A 111 22.26 -23.06 -11.62
CA GLY A 111 23.08 -21.85 -11.61
C GLY A 111 23.55 -21.42 -10.21
N ARG A 112 24.37 -20.37 -10.17
CA ARG A 112 24.93 -19.80 -8.93
C ARG A 112 23.78 -19.28 -8.06
N ARG A 113 23.76 -19.69 -6.78
CA ARG A 113 22.67 -19.39 -5.83
C ARG A 113 21.29 -19.93 -6.25
N ARG A 114 21.21 -20.97 -7.10
CA ARG A 114 19.95 -21.58 -7.55
C ARG A 114 18.97 -20.55 -8.13
N ARG A 115 19.46 -19.58 -8.92
CA ARG A 115 18.59 -18.53 -9.49
C ARG A 115 17.92 -18.92 -10.81
N ASN A 116 18.29 -20.03 -11.45
CA ASN A 116 17.78 -20.38 -12.78
C ASN A 116 16.87 -21.61 -12.72
N CYS A 117 15.58 -21.47 -12.99
CA CYS A 117 14.68 -22.62 -13.16
C CYS A 117 14.84 -23.20 -14.58
N ARG A 118 15.36 -24.43 -14.70
CA ARG A 118 15.53 -25.12 -15.98
C ARG A 118 14.47 -26.20 -16.12
N CYS A 119 13.54 -26.02 -17.05
CA CYS A 119 12.54 -27.03 -17.40
C CYS A 119 13.12 -28.10 -18.33
N TYR A 120 12.61 -29.33 -18.24
CA TYR A 120 12.90 -30.47 -19.11
C TYR A 120 11.63 -31.26 -19.45
#